data_AF-A0AA34SFM9-F1
#
_entry.id   AF-A0AA34SFM9-F1
#
_cell.length_a   1.000
_cell.length_b   1.000
_cell.length_c   1.000
_cell.angle_alpha   90.00
_cell.angle_beta   90.00
_cell.angle_gamma   90.00
#
_symmetry.space_group_name_H-M   'P 1'
#
loop_
_entity.id
_entity.type
_entity.pdbx_description
1 polymer ?
#
loop_
_entity_poly.entity_id
_entity_poly.type
_entity_poly.pdbx_seq_one_letter_code
_entity_poly.pdbx_strand_id
1 'polypeptide(L)'
;MTRAAPLDEMIEFAMEELLSGNEDRKRAMVRKMAERWPDQPALALVYAVTSATEAIEDSFGEAAASDPVIPLGYRLSALISADVHAVQSMGQVPSVAEDLLHFWRRVDPNFLRIQ
;
A
#
# COMPACT_ATOMS: atom_id res chain seq x y z
N MET A 1 -11.61 -19.23 -15.90
CA MET A 1 -10.64 -18.56 -15.01
C MET A 1 -10.98 -17.08 -15.06
N THR A 2 -11.65 -16.57 -14.03
CA THR A 2 -12.01 -15.16 -13.94
C THR A 2 -10.70 -14.37 -13.84
N ARG A 3 -10.43 -13.48 -14.80
CA ARG A 3 -9.25 -12.62 -14.77
C ARG A 3 -9.53 -11.60 -13.65
N ALA A 4 -9.00 -11.82 -12.45
CA ALA A 4 -9.10 -10.84 -11.36
C ALA A 4 -8.48 -9.53 -11.87
N ALA A 5 -9.14 -8.40 -11.64
CA ALA A 5 -8.54 -7.14 -12.01
C ALA A 5 -7.29 -6.95 -11.12
N PRO A 6 -6.17 -6.41 -11.64
CA PRO A 6 -4.97 -6.19 -10.82
C PRO A 6 -5.26 -5.44 -9.50
N LEU A 7 -6.27 -4.59 -9.50
CA LEU A 7 -6.73 -3.87 -8.30
C LEU A 7 -7.33 -4.79 -7.24
N ASP A 8 -8.12 -5.79 -7.63
CA ASP A 8 -8.69 -6.76 -6.69
C ASP A 8 -7.57 -7.56 -6.02
N GLU A 9 -6.57 -8.00 -6.79
CA GLU A 9 -5.40 -8.69 -6.26
C GLU A 9 -4.58 -7.82 -5.29
N MET A 10 -4.48 -6.52 -5.55
CA MET A 10 -3.82 -5.58 -4.64
C MET A 10 -4.59 -5.43 -3.32
N ILE A 11 -5.93 -5.35 -3.39
CA ILE A 11 -6.80 -5.23 -2.22
C ILE A 11 -6.68 -6.49 -1.36
N GLU A 12 -6.79 -7.67 -1.97
CA GLU A 12 -6.62 -8.96 -1.29
C GLU A 12 -5.24 -9.06 -0.64
N PHE A 13 -4.17 -8.74 -1.37
CA PHE A 13 -2.81 -8.76 -0.83
C PHE A 13 -2.62 -7.80 0.35
N ALA A 14 -3.14 -6.57 0.26
CA ALA A 14 -3.05 -5.61 1.35
C ALA A 14 -3.80 -6.11 2.59
N MET A 15 -4.98 -6.70 2.40
CA MET A 15 -5.76 -7.29 3.48
C MET A 15 -5.01 -8.45 4.16
N GLU A 16 -4.40 -9.34 3.37
CA GLU A 16 -3.60 -10.46 3.88
C GLU A 16 -2.38 -9.99 4.69
N GLU A 17 -1.64 -8.98 4.21
CA GLU A 17 -0.48 -8.46 4.94
C GLU A 17 -0.90 -7.73 6.23
N LEU A 18 -2.00 -6.94 6.19
CA LEU A 18 -2.55 -6.25 7.37
C LEU A 18 -3.03 -7.22 8.45
N LEU A 19 -3.74 -8.28 8.07
CA LEU A 19 -4.26 -9.30 9.00
C LEU A 19 -3.25 -10.40 9.35
N SER A 20 -2.02 -10.33 8.84
CA SER A 20 -1.02 -11.39 9.00
C SER A 20 -0.57 -11.67 10.44
N GLY A 21 -0.85 -10.76 11.38
CA GLY A 21 -0.31 -10.80 12.74
C GLY A 21 1.21 -10.63 12.82
N ASN A 22 1.88 -10.32 11.71
CA ASN A 22 3.33 -10.18 11.60
C ASN A 22 3.70 -8.73 11.25
N GLU A 23 4.42 -8.08 12.17
CA GLU A 23 4.80 -6.66 12.01
C GLU A 23 5.75 -6.42 10.84
N ASP A 24 6.65 -7.35 10.52
CA ASP A 24 7.58 -7.21 9.40
C ASP A 24 6.85 -7.30 8.06
N ARG A 25 5.82 -8.17 7.96
CA ARG A 25 4.93 -8.23 6.79
C ARG A 25 4.19 -6.89 6.58
N LYS A 26 3.58 -6.35 7.64
CA LYS A 26 2.89 -5.05 7.57
C LYS A 26 3.84 -3.93 7.15
N ARG A 27 5.06 -3.89 7.70
CA ARG A 27 6.09 -2.89 7.37
C ARG A 27 6.57 -3.00 5.92
N ALA A 28 6.70 -4.21 5.39
CA ALA A 28 7.15 -4.46 4.02
C ALA A 28 6.03 -4.38 2.97
N MET A 29 4.75 -4.40 3.39
CA MET A 29 3.57 -4.51 2.52
C MET A 29 3.62 -3.56 1.33
N VAL A 30 3.73 -2.26 1.59
CA VAL A 30 3.69 -1.21 0.56
C VAL A 30 4.83 -1.36 -0.45
N ARG A 31 6.03 -1.70 0.03
CA ARG A 31 7.18 -1.98 -0.83
C ARG A 31 6.92 -3.19 -1.72
N LYS A 32 6.44 -4.29 -1.14
CA LYS A 32 6.10 -5.51 -1.88
C LYS A 32 5.00 -5.26 -2.91
N MET A 33 4.01 -4.42 -2.61
CA MET A 33 3.00 -4.01 -3.59
C MET A 33 3.65 -3.31 -4.78
N ALA A 34 4.51 -2.33 -4.54
CA ALA A 34 5.18 -1.61 -5.62
C ALA A 34 6.13 -2.51 -6.43
N GLU A 35 6.80 -3.48 -5.79
CA GLU A 35 7.64 -4.48 -6.47
C GLU A 35 6.82 -5.47 -7.31
N ARG A 36 5.61 -5.84 -6.86
CA ARG A 36 4.74 -6.81 -7.54
C ARG A 36 3.94 -6.21 -8.69
N TRP A 37 3.61 -4.91 -8.60
CA TRP A 37 2.82 -4.21 -9.61
C TRP A 37 3.49 -2.91 -10.09
N PRO A 38 4.75 -2.97 -10.59
CA PRO A 38 5.54 -1.78 -10.92
C PRO A 38 4.90 -0.90 -11.99
N ASP A 39 4.22 -1.50 -12.97
CA ASP A 39 3.61 -0.81 -14.11
C ASP A 39 2.22 -0.22 -13.81
N GLN A 40 1.69 -0.44 -12.61
CA GLN A 40 0.35 0.02 -12.24
C GLN A 40 0.38 1.49 -11.78
N PRO A 41 -0.71 2.25 -11.96
CA PRO A 41 -0.78 3.63 -11.48
C PRO A 41 -0.45 3.69 -9.99
N ALA A 42 0.39 4.63 -9.56
CA ALA A 42 0.81 4.69 -8.17
C ALA A 42 -0.38 4.91 -7.20
N LEU A 43 -1.40 5.63 -7.66
CA LEU A 43 -2.67 5.81 -6.93
C LEU A 43 -3.50 4.52 -6.80
N ALA A 44 -3.28 3.51 -7.64
CA ALA A 44 -3.94 2.21 -7.48
C ALA A 44 -3.51 1.53 -6.16
N LEU A 45 -2.25 1.69 -5.75
CA LEU A 45 -1.76 1.16 -4.48
C LEU A 45 -2.44 1.86 -3.30
N VAL A 46 -2.57 3.19 -3.35
CA VAL A 46 -3.31 3.99 -2.35
C VAL A 46 -4.75 3.51 -2.22
N TYR A 47 -5.43 3.36 -3.36
CA TYR A 47 -6.81 2.91 -3.40
C TYR A 47 -6.94 1.50 -2.80
N ALA A 48 -6.04 0.59 -3.16
CA ALA A 48 -6.06 -0.78 -2.68
C ALA A 48 -5.88 -0.86 -1.16
N VAL A 49 -4.91 -0.13 -0.59
CA VAL A 49 -4.70 -0.10 0.87
C VAL A 49 -5.91 0.50 1.60
N THR A 50 -6.48 1.58 1.05
CA THR A 50 -7.67 2.22 1.63
C THR A 50 -8.86 1.28 1.63
N SER A 51 -9.13 0.63 0.49
CA SER A 51 -10.25 -0.30 0.33
C SER A 51 -10.08 -1.55 1.19
N ALA A 52 -8.85 -2.09 1.29
CA ALA A 52 -8.57 -3.20 2.18
C ALA A 52 -8.79 -2.84 3.65
N THR A 53 -8.38 -1.63 4.06
CA THR A 53 -8.56 -1.16 5.44
C THR A 53 -10.04 -0.96 5.77
N GLU A 54 -10.79 -0.34 4.87
CA GLU A 54 -12.24 -0.13 5.04
C GLU A 54 -13.00 -1.47 5.09
N ALA A 55 -12.66 -2.43 4.21
CA ALA A 55 -13.26 -3.75 4.24
C ALA A 55 -12.97 -4.51 5.56
N ILE A 56 -11.77 -4.36 6.13
CA ILE A 56 -11.45 -4.90 7.46
C ILE A 56 -12.30 -4.19 8.52
N GLU A 57 -12.37 -2.85 8.48
CA GLU A 57 -13.15 -2.05 9.43
C GLU A 57 -14.63 -2.47 9.45
N ASP A 58 -15.25 -2.61 8.28
CA ASP A 58 -16.64 -3.03 8.13
C ASP A 58 -16.86 -4.48 8.60
N SER A 59 -15.89 -5.37 8.33
CA SER A 59 -15.98 -6.79 8.72
C SER A 59 -15.95 -7.01 10.25
N PHE A 60 -15.24 -6.15 10.99
CA PHE A 60 -15.09 -6.30 12.45
C PHE A 60 -16.02 -5.39 13.27
N GLY A 61 -16.76 -4.47 12.63
CA GLY A 61 -17.77 -3.62 13.28
C GLY A 61 -17.24 -2.90 14.54
N GLU A 62 -17.94 -2.99 15.67
CA GLU A 62 -17.51 -2.35 16.92
C GLU A 62 -16.15 -2.85 17.44
N ALA A 63 -15.74 -4.09 17.09
CA ALA A 63 -14.43 -4.61 17.48
C ALA A 63 -13.28 -3.89 16.75
N ALA A 64 -13.54 -3.38 15.55
CA ALA A 64 -12.57 -2.64 14.74
C ALA A 64 -12.10 -1.34 15.40
N ALA A 65 -12.96 -0.70 16.21
CA ALA A 65 -12.65 0.57 16.88
C ALA A 65 -11.43 0.48 17.82
N SER A 66 -11.11 -0.72 18.29
CA SER A 66 -9.95 -0.98 19.15
C SER A 66 -8.79 -1.68 18.45
N ASP A 67 -8.97 -2.12 17.19
CA ASP A 67 -7.94 -2.85 16.47
C ASP A 67 -6.88 -1.87 15.90
N PRO A 68 -5.60 -1.98 16.30
CA PRO A 68 -4.54 -1.11 15.80
C PRO A 68 -4.28 -1.24 14.29
N VAL A 69 -4.81 -2.27 13.62
CA VAL A 69 -4.65 -2.47 12.17
C VAL A 69 -5.37 -1.39 11.36
N ILE A 70 -6.53 -0.91 11.83
CA ILE A 70 -7.33 0.12 11.13
C ILE A 70 -6.57 1.46 11.03
N PRO A 71 -6.11 2.08 12.15
CA PRO A 71 -5.35 3.31 12.07
C PRO A 71 -4.00 3.12 11.36
N LEU A 72 -3.41 1.92 11.39
CA LEU A 72 -2.21 1.61 10.61
C LEU A 72 -2.49 1.64 9.11
N GLY A 73 -3.55 0.96 8.65
CA GLY A 73 -3.93 0.90 7.23
C GLY A 73 -4.18 2.29 6.64
N TYR A 74 -4.98 3.12 7.30
CA TYR A 74 -5.21 4.50 6.86
C TYR A 74 -3.95 5.36 6.92
N ARG A 75 -3.08 5.17 7.92
CA ARG A 75 -1.78 5.87 7.96
C ARG A 75 -0.89 5.49 6.78
N LEU A 76 -0.82 4.20 6.43
CA LEU A 76 -0.05 3.74 5.27
C LEU A 76 -0.62 4.32 3.97
N SER A 77 -1.94 4.32 3.80
CA SER A 77 -2.58 4.97 2.64
C SER A 77 -2.22 6.45 2.53
N ALA A 78 -2.26 7.20 3.64
CA ALA A 78 -1.89 8.61 3.67
C ALA A 78 -0.41 8.85 3.32
N LEU A 79 0.50 8.00 3.82
CA LEU A 79 1.93 8.09 3.53
C LEU A 79 2.21 7.86 2.04
N ILE A 80 1.63 6.80 1.45
CA ILE A 80 1.79 6.52 0.01
C ILE A 80 1.22 7.67 -0.81
N SER A 81 0.07 8.23 -0.42
CA SER A 81 -0.53 9.38 -1.10
C SER A 81 0.40 10.59 -1.11
N ALA A 82 1.08 10.87 0.00
CA ALA A 82 2.07 11.94 0.09
C ALA A 82 3.28 11.68 -0.82
N ASP A 83 3.76 10.44 -0.89
CA ASP A 83 4.86 10.05 -1.77
C ASP A 83 4.47 10.16 -3.25
N VAL A 84 3.26 9.73 -3.61
CA VAL A 84 2.70 9.93 -4.96
C VAL A 84 2.65 11.40 -5.31
N HIS A 85 2.14 12.23 -4.39
CA HIS A 85 2.11 13.68 -4.59
C HIS A 85 3.51 14.28 -4.77
N ALA A 86 4.50 13.84 -4.00
CA ALA A 86 5.88 14.28 -4.14
C ALA A 86 6.48 13.89 -5.50
N VAL A 87 6.32 12.64 -5.92
CA VAL A 87 6.78 12.13 -7.23
C VAL A 87 6.14 12.92 -8.38
N GLN A 88 4.82 13.14 -8.31
CA GLN A 88 4.10 13.92 -9.33
C GLN A 88 4.52 15.38 -9.35
N SER A 89 4.76 15.98 -8.19
CA SER A 89 5.27 17.37 -8.07
C SER A 89 6.69 17.52 -8.63
N MET A 90 7.44 16.42 -8.77
CA MET A 90 8.74 16.39 -9.46
C MET A 90 8.61 16.20 -10.99
N GLY A 91 7.40 16.11 -11.53
CA GLY A 91 7.13 16.05 -12.97
C GLY A 91 6.81 14.65 -13.52
N GLN A 92 6.77 13.61 -12.69
CA GLN A 92 6.35 12.27 -13.13
C GLN A 92 4.83 12.12 -13.09
N VAL A 93 4.15 12.54 -14.16
CA VAL A 93 2.69 12.52 -14.29
C VAL A 93 2.27 11.90 -15.62
N PRO A 94 1.45 10.83 -15.64
CA PRO A 94 1.03 10.05 -14.47
C PRO A 94 2.22 9.27 -13.87
N SER A 95 2.20 9.06 -12.56
CA SER A 95 3.18 8.21 -11.88
C SER A 95 2.70 6.76 -11.80
N VAL A 96 3.65 5.83 -11.88
CA VAL A 96 3.45 4.40 -11.65
C VAL A 96 4.14 3.95 -10.37
N ALA A 97 3.86 2.73 -9.92
CA ALA A 97 4.43 2.19 -8.69
C ALA A 97 5.96 2.08 -8.74
N GLU A 98 6.56 1.85 -9.92
CA GLU A 98 8.02 1.86 -10.07
C GLU A 98 8.65 3.23 -9.75
N ASP A 99 7.96 4.33 -10.04
CA ASP A 99 8.45 5.67 -9.69
C ASP A 99 8.59 5.83 -8.18
N LEU A 100 7.69 5.21 -7.39
CA LEU A 100 7.79 5.17 -5.93
C LEU A 100 9.02 4.38 -5.48
N LEU A 101 9.33 3.24 -6.11
CA LEU A 101 10.54 2.48 -5.79
C LEU A 101 11.81 3.30 -6.04
N HIS A 102 11.87 4.02 -7.17
CA HIS A 102 12.97 4.94 -7.47
C HIS A 102 13.04 6.11 -6.49
N PHE A 103 11.90 6.68 -6.13
CA PHE A 103 11.82 7.75 -5.14
C PHE A 103 12.34 7.31 -3.78
N TRP A 104 11.84 6.18 -3.24
CA TRP A 104 12.25 5.63 -1.95
C TRP A 104 13.74 5.28 -1.91
N ARG A 105 14.29 4.67 -2.98
CA ARG A 105 15.75 4.43 -3.11
C ARG A 105 16.58 5.69 -2.93
N ARG A 106 16.08 6.82 -3.44
CA ARG A 106 16.79 8.10 -3.41
C ARG A 106 16.69 8.79 -2.06
N VAL A 107 15.54 8.73 -1.40
CA VAL A 107 15.31 9.43 -0.13
C VAL A 107 15.69 8.59 1.10
N ASP A 108 15.65 7.27 0.99
CA ASP A 108 16.08 6.32 2.03
C ASP A 108 16.73 5.08 1.40
N PRO A 109 18.07 5.09 1.24
CA PRO A 109 18.82 3.96 0.69
C PRO A 109 18.66 2.65 1.48
N ASN A 110 18.22 2.71 2.74
CA ASN A 110 18.03 1.55 3.60
C ASN A 110 16.57 1.05 3.63
N PHE A 111 15.61 1.82 3.10
CA PHE A 111 14.19 1.42 3.02
C PHE A 111 13.99 0.08 2.30
N LEU A 112 14.82 -0.21 1.30
CA LEU A 112 14.80 -1.48 0.57
C LEU A 112 15.46 -2.65 1.29
N ARG A 113 16.18 -2.40 2.39
CA ARG A 113 16.94 -3.42 3.13
C ARG A 113 16.25 -3.89 4.40
N ILE A 114 15.10 -3.31 4.75
CA ILE A 114 14.29 -3.79 5.87
C ILE A 114 13.72 -5.16 5.48
N GLN A 115 14.24 -6.21 6.10
CA GLN A 115 13.81 -7.61 5.95
C GLN A 115 12.56 -7.87 6.79
#